data_AF-A0A401IAL7-F1
#
_entry.id   AF-A0A401IAL7-F1
#
_cell.length_a   1.000
_cell.length_b   1.000
_cell.length_c   1.000
_cell.angle_alpha   90.00
_cell.angle_beta   90.00
_cell.angle_gamma   90.00
#
_symmetry.space_group_name_H-M   'P 1'
#
loop_
_entity.id
_entity.type
_entity.pdbx_description
1 polymer ?
#
loop_
_entity_poly.entity_id
_entity_poly.type
_entity_poly.pdbx_seq_one_letter_code
_entity_poly.pdbx_strand_id
1 'polypeptide(L)'
;MNEQQIIQKANLVREAIGGLIIGFPIEEQSPSSPYAVAVFLNGDCKLFPNLGDISDTAEAIFAIMEACEEEGIKINFDQHVRLITYVAQLKAPDVRMRRALKKDRKRGIRY
;
A
#
# COMPACT_ATOMS: atom_id res chain seq x y z
N MET A 1 -10.97 -3.26 8.43
CA MET A 1 -11.86 -2.80 7.34
C MET A 1 -12.14 -3.97 6.42
N ASN A 2 -13.36 -4.08 5.90
CA ASN A 2 -13.71 -5.05 4.85
C ASN A 2 -13.38 -4.46 3.48
N GLU A 3 -13.23 -5.30 2.44
CA GLU A 3 -12.80 -4.87 1.09
C GLU A 3 -13.64 -3.73 0.50
N GLN A 4 -14.96 -3.74 0.70
CA GLN A 4 -15.84 -2.66 0.24
C GLN A 4 -15.50 -1.30 0.87
N GLN A 5 -15.13 -1.29 2.16
CA GLN A 5 -14.72 -0.06 2.84
C GLN A 5 -13.37 0.42 2.30
N ILE A 6 -12.47 -0.50 1.96
CA ILE A 6 -11.16 -0.18 1.40
C ILE A 6 -11.32 0.43 0.00
N ILE A 7 -12.22 -0.12 -0.82
CA ILE A 7 -12.56 0.44 -2.14
C ILE A 7 -13.20 1.83 -2.01
N GLN A 8 -14.15 2.01 -1.09
CA GLN A 8 -14.75 3.33 -0.85
C GLN A 8 -13.70 4.37 -0.45
N LYS A 9 -12.78 4.01 0.45
CA LYS A 9 -11.67 4.89 0.82
C LYS A 9 -10.76 5.20 -0.36
N ALA A 10 -10.42 4.20 -1.17
CA ALA A 10 -9.62 4.40 -2.38
C ALA A 10 -10.29 5.35 -3.37
N ASN A 11 -11.62 5.25 -3.55
CA ASN A 11 -12.40 6.15 -4.39
C ASN A 11 -12.38 7.58 -3.85
N LEU A 12 -12.62 7.78 -2.56
CA LEU A 12 -12.56 9.11 -1.93
C LEU A 12 -11.18 9.76 -2.10
N VAL A 13 -10.13 8.97 -1.92
CA VAL A 13 -8.75 9.43 -2.15
C VAL A 13 -8.57 9.80 -3.63
N ARG A 14 -9.01 8.96 -4.56
CA ARG A 14 -8.89 9.22 -6.00
C ARG A 14 -9.61 10.51 -6.40
N GLU A 15 -10.81 10.74 -5.87
CA GLU A 15 -11.57 11.97 -6.10
C GLU A 15 -10.85 13.21 -5.57
N ALA A 16 -10.15 13.08 -4.43
CA ALA A 16 -9.46 14.20 -3.80
C ALA A 16 -8.11 14.56 -4.43
N ILE A 17 -7.29 13.57 -4.80
CA ILE A 17 -5.89 13.78 -5.23
C ILE A 17 -5.53 13.14 -6.58
N GLY A 18 -6.51 12.54 -7.26
CA GLY A 18 -6.31 11.84 -8.53
C GLY A 18 -5.47 10.56 -8.39
N GLY A 19 -4.92 10.12 -9.51
CA GLY A 19 -4.10 8.91 -9.60
C GLY A 19 -4.85 7.69 -10.13
N LEU A 20 -4.08 6.75 -10.66
CA LEU A 20 -4.54 5.43 -11.12
C LEU A 20 -4.13 4.33 -10.14
N ILE A 21 -2.99 4.46 -9.47
CA ILE A 21 -2.51 3.51 -8.47
C ILE A 21 -2.42 4.22 -7.14
N ILE A 22 -3.13 3.72 -6.14
CA ILE A 22 -3.23 4.36 -4.82
C ILE A 22 -2.87 3.35 -3.74
N GLY A 23 -1.73 3.56 -3.08
CA GLY A 23 -1.29 2.80 -1.93
C GLY A 23 -1.59 3.54 -0.62
N PHE A 24 -2.20 2.88 0.37
CA PHE A 24 -2.53 3.49 1.65
C PHE A 24 -2.64 2.47 2.79
N PRO A 25 -2.38 2.84 4.05
CA PRO A 25 -2.62 1.97 5.20
C PRO A 25 -4.12 1.77 5.44
N ILE A 26 -4.52 0.53 5.70
CA ILE A 26 -5.91 0.11 5.93
C ILE A 26 -6.46 0.74 7.21
N GLU A 27 -5.62 0.93 8.22
CA GLU A 27 -5.93 1.49 9.54
C GLU A 27 -5.03 2.71 9.80
N GLU A 28 -5.59 3.91 9.65
CA GLU A 28 -4.82 5.17 9.69
C GLU A 28 -4.10 5.39 11.02
N GLN A 29 -4.76 5.05 12.13
CA GLN A 29 -4.26 5.27 13.47
C GLN A 29 -3.33 4.16 13.96
N SER A 30 -3.18 3.07 13.20
CA SER A 30 -2.37 1.92 13.57
C SER A 30 -0.97 2.06 12.98
N PRO A 31 0.09 2.25 13.81
CA PRO A 31 1.48 2.35 13.33
C PRO A 31 1.97 1.11 12.58
N SER A 32 1.29 -0.02 12.76
CA SER A 32 1.57 -1.30 12.13
C SER A 32 0.52 -1.73 11.13
N SER A 33 -0.28 -0.78 10.65
CA SER A 33 -1.33 -1.10 9.69
C SER A 33 -0.75 -1.71 8.41
N PRO A 34 -1.31 -2.83 7.94
CA PRO A 34 -1.05 -3.28 6.59
C PRO A 34 -1.57 -2.26 5.59
N TYR A 35 -0.92 -2.19 4.45
CA TYR A 35 -1.29 -1.36 3.33
C TYR A 35 -2.25 -2.09 2.39
N ALA A 36 -2.97 -1.31 1.60
CA ALA A 36 -3.70 -1.77 0.45
C ALA A 36 -3.26 -0.94 -0.76
N VAL A 37 -3.24 -1.57 -1.93
CA VAL A 37 -3.08 -0.87 -3.21
C VAL A 37 -4.35 -1.04 -4.02
N ALA A 38 -4.94 0.08 -4.42
CA ALA A 38 -6.06 0.11 -5.35
C ALA A 38 -5.57 0.58 -6.73
N VAL A 39 -5.97 -0.14 -7.77
CA VAL A 39 -5.62 0.16 -9.16
C VAL A 39 -6.90 0.46 -9.93
N PHE A 40 -6.94 1.63 -10.54
CA PHE A 40 -8.05 2.15 -11.31
C PHE A 40 -7.71 2.17 -12.79
N LEU A 41 -8.21 1.20 -13.53
CA LEU A 41 -7.98 1.07 -14.98
C LEU A 41 -9.29 0.75 -15.67
N ASN A 42 -9.53 1.38 -16.83
CA ASN A 42 -10.71 1.12 -17.67
C ASN A 42 -12.08 1.22 -16.98
N GLY A 43 -12.18 2.01 -15.90
CA GLY A 43 -13.40 2.18 -15.11
C GLY A 43 -13.56 1.16 -13.97
N ASP A 44 -12.70 0.14 -13.91
CA ASP A 44 -12.68 -0.86 -12.85
C ASP A 44 -11.68 -0.51 -11.75
N CYS A 45 -11.95 -1.01 -10.54
CA CYS A 45 -11.06 -0.92 -9.38
C CYS A 45 -10.61 -2.32 -8.98
N LYS A 46 -9.31 -2.61 -9.15
CA LYS A 46 -8.69 -3.83 -8.64
C LYS A 46 -8.00 -3.54 -7.31
N LEU A 47 -8.39 -4.27 -6.27
CA LEU A 47 -7.83 -4.10 -4.93
C LEU A 47 -6.82 -5.20 -4.61
N PHE A 48 -5.67 -4.79 -4.08
CA PHE A 48 -4.66 -5.67 -3.49
C PHE A 48 -4.57 -5.35 -1.99
N PRO A 49 -5.38 -6.03 -1.15
CA PRO A 49 -5.41 -5.77 0.28
C PRO A 49 -4.26 -6.46 1.00
N ASN A 50 -3.97 -5.99 2.22
CA ASN A 50 -3.05 -6.63 3.17
C ASN A 50 -1.60 -6.76 2.73
N LEU A 51 -1.10 -5.78 1.98
CA LEU A 51 0.33 -5.60 1.74
C LEU A 51 1.00 -5.28 3.09
N GLY A 52 2.11 -5.93 3.40
CA GLY A 52 2.67 -5.91 4.74
C GLY A 52 3.03 -4.50 5.20
N ASP A 53 4.05 -3.91 4.59
CA ASP A 53 4.46 -2.54 4.89
C ASP A 53 4.70 -1.69 3.64
N ILE A 54 5.18 -0.46 3.85
CA ILE A 54 5.42 0.51 2.78
C ILE A 54 6.42 -0.02 1.72
N SER A 55 7.35 -0.89 2.09
CA SER A 55 8.30 -1.51 1.16
C SER A 55 7.59 -2.51 0.27
N ASP A 56 6.79 -3.41 0.86
CA ASP A 56 5.99 -4.37 0.08
C ASP A 56 4.98 -3.64 -0.81
N THR A 57 4.46 -2.51 -0.34
CA THR A 57 3.55 -1.64 -1.09
C THR A 57 4.25 -1.03 -2.30
N ALA A 58 5.47 -0.52 -2.12
CA ALA A 58 6.27 0.01 -3.22
C ALA A 58 6.60 -1.09 -4.25
N GLU A 59 7.02 -2.27 -3.79
CA GLU A 59 7.28 -3.43 -4.67
C GLU A 59 6.03 -3.81 -5.48
N ALA A 60 4.86 -3.87 -4.82
CA ALA A 60 3.61 -4.15 -5.50
C ALA A 60 3.25 -3.07 -6.55
N ILE A 61 3.45 -1.79 -6.25
CA ILE A 61 3.22 -0.69 -7.19
C ILE A 61 4.12 -0.84 -8.42
N PHE A 62 5.42 -1.11 -8.24
CA PHE A 62 6.34 -1.31 -9.36
C PHE A 62 5.93 -2.51 -10.23
N ALA A 63 5.58 -3.65 -9.62
CA ALA A 63 5.10 -4.81 -10.34
C ALA A 63 3.81 -4.53 -11.15
N ILE A 64 2.90 -3.72 -10.59
CA ILE A 64 1.67 -3.31 -11.28
C ILE A 64 2.00 -2.40 -12.47
N MET A 65 2.95 -1.47 -12.30
CA MET A 65 3.37 -0.58 -13.39
C MET A 65 4.01 -1.36 -14.53
N GLU A 66 4.90 -2.31 -14.22
CA GLU A 66 5.54 -3.19 -15.20
C GLU A 66 4.50 -3.99 -15.98
N ALA A 67 3.54 -4.61 -15.27
CA ALA A 67 2.44 -5.33 -15.92
C ALA A 67 1.58 -4.43 -16.82
N CYS A 68 1.36 -3.17 -16.44
CA CYS A 68 0.64 -2.21 -17.28
C CYS A 68 1.43 -1.86 -18.54
N GLU A 69 2.75 -1.68 -18.42
CA GLU A 69 3.62 -1.40 -19.57
C GLU A 69 3.66 -2.57 -20.56
N GLU A 70 3.67 -3.81 -20.07
CA GLU A 70 3.55 -5.02 -20.90
C GLU A 70 2.22 -5.06 -21.69
N GLU A 71 1.15 -4.55 -21.11
CA GLU A 71 -0.16 -4.39 -21.77
C GLU A 71 -0.26 -3.12 -22.64
N GLY A 72 0.82 -2.34 -22.77
CA GLY A 72 0.87 -1.10 -23.55
C GLY A 72 0.26 0.12 -22.86
N ILE A 73 -0.07 0.02 -21.57
CA ILE A 73 -0.59 1.10 -20.74
C ILE A 73 0.58 1.83 -20.09
N LYS A 74 0.88 3.04 -20.55
CA LYS A 74 1.93 3.87 -19.96
C LYS A 74 1.49 4.47 -18.63
N ILE A 75 2.11 4.04 -17.54
CA ILE A 75 1.91 4.63 -16.21
C ILE A 75 3.09 5.54 -15.86
N ASN A 76 2.81 6.83 -15.70
CA ASN A 76 3.79 7.78 -15.17
C ASN A 76 3.71 7.79 -13.63
N PHE A 77 4.81 7.51 -12.95
CA PHE A 77 4.84 7.43 -11.48
C PHE A 77 4.32 8.72 -10.83
N ASP A 78 4.88 9.88 -11.20
CA ASP A 78 4.56 11.17 -10.58
C ASP A 78 3.11 11.59 -10.79
N GLN A 79 2.52 11.24 -11.94
CA GLN A 79 1.16 11.63 -12.29
C GLN A 79 0.12 10.62 -11.81
N HIS A 80 0.44 9.33 -11.84
CA HIS A 80 -0.54 8.26 -11.67
C HIS A 80 -0.41 7.50 -10.35
N VAL A 81 0.70 7.58 -9.64
CA VAL A 81 0.90 6.88 -8.36
C VAL A 81 0.69 7.83 -7.19
N ARG A 82 -0.10 7.41 -6.20
CA ARG A 82 -0.28 8.10 -4.92
C ARG A 82 -0.01 7.13 -3.78
N LEU A 83 1.03 7.40 -3.01
CA LEU A 83 1.33 6.66 -1.78
C LEU A 83 0.99 7.54 -0.58
N ILE A 84 0.04 7.09 0.23
CA ILE A 84 -0.43 7.79 1.42
C ILE A 84 0.18 7.14 2.65
N THR A 85 0.69 7.98 3.54
CA THR A 85 1.20 7.58 4.84
C THR A 85 0.70 8.58 5.88
N TYR A 86 0.20 8.10 7.02
CA TYR A 86 -0.25 8.96 8.11
C TYR A 86 0.82 9.05 9.21
N VAL A 87 0.62 9.99 10.13
CA VAL A 87 1.55 10.27 11.24
C VAL A 87 1.85 9.01 12.07
N ALA A 88 0.87 8.12 12.25
CA ALA A 88 1.06 6.88 13.00
C ALA A 88 2.10 5.96 12.34
N GLN A 89 2.07 5.82 11.00
CA GLN A 89 3.05 5.00 10.28
C GLN A 89 4.42 5.69 10.21
N LEU A 90 4.47 7.02 10.07
CA LEU A 90 5.73 7.78 10.10
C LEU A 90 6.45 7.69 11.45
N LYS A 91 5.70 7.65 12.55
CA LYS A 91 6.24 7.52 13.91
C LYS A 91 6.46 6.07 14.34
N ALA A 92 6.15 5.11 13.50
CA ALA A 92 6.26 3.71 13.84
C ALA A 92 7.74 3.27 13.90
N PRO A 93 8.14 2.34 14.80
CA PRO A 93 9.48 1.78 14.79
C PRO A 93 9.81 1.21 13.42
N ASP A 94 11.02 1.46 12.90
CA ASP A 94 11.44 1.05 11.56
C ASP A 94 10.98 -0.37 11.25
N VAL A 95 10.33 -0.55 10.11
CA VAL A 95 9.68 -1.81 9.79
C VAL A 95 10.68 -2.95 9.63
N ARG A 96 11.91 -2.66 9.21
CA ARG A 96 13.03 -3.62 9.17
C ARG A 96 13.42 -4.05 10.57
N MET A 97 13.51 -3.12 11.53
CA MET A 97 13.73 -3.44 12.94
C MET A 97 12.59 -4.30 13.51
N ARG A 98 11.35 -4.02 13.12
CA ARG A 98 10.19 -4.82 13.57
C ARG A 98 10.17 -6.22 12.94
N ARG A 99 10.51 -6.35 11.65
CA ARG A 99 10.70 -7.65 10.97
C ARG A 99 11.83 -8.44 11.64
N ALA A 100 12.91 -7.79 12.02
CA ALA A 100 14.00 -8.39 12.78
C ALA A 100 13.51 -8.88 14.16
N LEU A 101 12.83 -8.04 14.94
CA LEU A 101 12.25 -8.42 16.24
C LEU A 101 11.22 -9.56 16.13
N LYS A 102 10.40 -9.58 15.07
CA LYS A 102 9.43 -10.66 14.84
C LYS A 102 10.10 -11.96 14.40
N LYS A 103 11.14 -11.89 13.55
CA LYS A 103 11.99 -13.05 13.21
C LYS A 103 12.70 -13.60 14.45
N ASP A 104 13.19 -12.72 15.31
CA ASP A 104 13.88 -13.08 16.55
C ASP A 104 12.94 -13.74 17.56
N ARG A 105 11.75 -13.15 17.79
CA ARG A 105 10.69 -13.76 18.60
C ARG A 105 10.22 -15.12 18.08
N LYS A 106 10.13 -15.31 16.76
CA LYS A 106 9.83 -16.62 16.14
C LYS A 106 10.95 -17.63 16.29
N ARG A 107 12.20 -17.17 16.43
CA ARG A 107 13.37 -18.02 16.72
C ARG A 107 13.51 -18.39 18.20
N GLY A 108 12.63 -17.90 19.07
CA GLY A 108 12.61 -18.26 20.48
C GLY A 108 13.75 -17.67 21.31
N ILE A 109 14.55 -16.76 20.74
CA ILE A 109 15.63 -16.09 21.45
C ILE A 109 14.99 -14.96 22.27
N ARG A 110 15.05 -15.09 23.60
CA ARG A 110 14.68 -14.03 24.54
C ARG A 110 15.98 -13.47 25.11
N TYR A 111 16.16 -12.16 25.03
CA TYR A 111 17.12 -11.43 25.85
C TYR A 111 16.50 -11.15 27.22
#